data_AF-A0A1F4ALR7-F1
#
_entry.id   AF-A0A1F4ALR7-F1
#
_cell.length_a   1.000
_cell.length_b   1.000
_cell.length_c   1.000
_cell.angle_alpha   90.00
_cell.angle_beta   90.00
_cell.angle_gamma   90.00
#
_symmetry.space_group_name_H-M   'P 1'
#
loop_
_entity.id
_entity.type
_entity.pdbx_description
1 polymer ?
#
loop_
_entity_poly.entity_id
_entity_poly.type
_entity_poly.pdbx_seq_one_letter_code
_entity_poly.pdbx_strand_id
1 'polypeptide(L)' 'MVNAFSSASELAAAIRLRRVSAAEVTQMYLARIAAHNPALNAVVTLDEAGARERAAQADVSGAHRGA' A
#
# COMPACT_ATOMS: atom_id res chain seq x y z
N MET A 1 -7.49 13.42 0.80
CA MET A 1 -6.75 12.90 -0.36
C MET A 1 -5.50 12.24 0.21
N VAL A 2 -5.41 10.92 0.21
CA VAL A 2 -4.25 10.19 0.74
C VAL A 2 -3.15 10.13 -0.31
N ASN A 3 -1.89 10.25 0.10
CA ASN A 3 -0.72 10.18 -0.78
C ASN A 3 0.43 9.46 -0.07
N ALA A 4 1.59 9.38 -0.72
CA ALA A 4 2.73 8.62 -0.22
C ALA A 4 3.43 9.21 1.02
N PHE A 5 3.02 10.40 1.47
CA PHE A 5 3.47 11.07 2.68
C PHE A 5 2.41 11.07 3.80
N SER A 6 1.20 10.56 3.53
CA SER A 6 0.19 10.35 4.56
C SER A 6 0.71 9.36 5.62
N SER A 7 0.32 9.59 6.86
CA SER A 7 0.63 8.69 7.97
C SER A 7 -0.05 7.33 7.78
N ALA A 8 0.50 6.30 8.45
CA ALA A 8 -0.10 4.96 8.45
C ALA A 8 -1.57 4.99 8.96
N SER A 9 -1.87 5.83 9.95
CA SER A 9 -3.22 5.99 10.50
C SER A 9 -4.19 6.60 9.49
N GLU A 10 -3.75 7.59 8.70
CA GLU A 10 -4.58 8.20 7.65
C GLU A 10 -4.85 7.22 6.51
N LEU A 11 -3.85 6.45 6.10
CA LEU A 11 -4.00 5.39 5.10
C LEU A 11 -4.97 4.30 5.60
N ALA A 12 -4.81 3.84 6.83
CA ALA A 12 -5.71 2.86 7.44
C ALA A 12 -7.15 3.38 7.55
N ALA A 13 -7.33 4.64 7.93
CA ALA A 13 -8.65 5.27 7.96
C ALA A 13 -9.27 5.39 6.56
N ALA A 14 -8.47 5.75 5.55
CA ALA A 14 -8.95 5.84 4.17
C ALA A 14 -9.35 4.48 3.59
N ILE A 15 -8.60 3.42 3.90
CA ILE A 15 -8.94 2.03 3.55
C ILE A 15 -10.24 1.60 4.23
N ARG A 16 -10.37 1.84 5.55
CA ARG A 16 -11.59 1.49 6.30
C ARG A 16 -12.83 2.23 5.81
N LEU A 17 -12.67 3.49 5.38
CA LEU A 17 -13.73 4.28 4.76
C LEU A 17 -13.96 3.96 3.28
N ARG A 18 -13.27 2.93 2.74
CA ARG A 18 -13.32 2.51 1.33
C ARG A 18 -13.06 3.65 0.34
N ARG A 19 -12.24 4.63 0.74
CA ARG A 19 -11.81 5.74 -0.13
C ARG A 19 -10.66 5.34 -1.04
N VAL A 20 -9.87 4.37 -0.61
CA VAL A 20 -8.81 3.70 -1.37
C VAL A 20 -8.77 2.24 -0.93
N SER A 21 -8.26 1.35 -1.77
CA SER A 21 -7.96 -0.03 -1.41
C SER A 21 -6.51 -0.19 -0.92
N ALA A 22 -6.24 -1.26 -0.18
CA ALA A 22 -4.88 -1.65 0.19
C ALA A 22 -4.04 -1.91 -1.08
N ALA A 23 -4.61 -2.54 -2.11
CA ALA A 23 -3.94 -2.74 -3.40
C ALA A 23 -3.53 -1.42 -4.07
N GLU A 24 -4.38 -0.39 -4.05
CA GLU A 24 -4.06 0.94 -4.60
C GLU A 24 -2.90 1.61 -3.84
N VAL A 25 -2.93 1.53 -2.50
CA VAL A 25 -1.86 2.08 -1.66
C VAL A 25 -0.54 1.36 -1.92
N THR A 26 -0.55 0.02 -2.01
CA THR A 26 0.64 -0.76 -2.33
C THR A 26 1.18 -0.43 -3.71
N GLN A 27 0.32 -0.34 -4.73
CA GLN A 27 0.74 0.01 -6.08
C GLN A 27 1.38 1.41 -6.15
N MET A 28 0.84 2.38 -5.40
CA MET A 28 1.43 3.73 -5.29
C MET A 28 2.87 3.68 -4.75
N TYR A 29 3.13 2.90 -3.69
CA TYR A 29 4.47 2.78 -3.13
C TYR A 29 5.43 1.99 -4.02
N LEU A 30 4.96 0.91 -4.68
CA LEU A 30 5.78 0.17 -5.65
C LEU A 30 6.24 1.07 -6.81
N ALA A 31 5.34 1.91 -7.33
CA ALA A 31 5.69 2.89 -8.37
C ALA A 31 6.76 3.89 -7.91
N ARG A 32 6.67 4.37 -6.65
CA ARG A 32 7.70 5.25 -6.08
C ARG A 32 9.03 4.56 -5.87
N ILE A 33 9.02 3.30 -5.42
CA ILE A 33 10.24 2.50 -5.27
C ILE A 33 10.90 2.35 -6.63
N ALA A 34 10.16 1.98 -7.69
CA ALA A 34 10.69 1.88 -9.04
C ALA A 34 11.32 3.19 -9.53
N ALA A 35 10.72 4.34 -9.21
CA ALA A 35 11.22 5.65 -9.63
C ALA A 35 12.47 6.12 -8.88
N HIS A 36 12.60 5.82 -7.58
CA HIS A 36 13.62 6.43 -6.72
C HIS A 36 14.70 5.48 -6.22
N ASN A 37 14.40 4.19 -6.09
CA ASN A 37 15.35 3.22 -5.56
C ASN A 37 16.64 3.09 -6.38
N PRO A 38 16.66 3.23 -7.74
CA PRO A 38 17.90 3.18 -8.50
C PRO A 38 18.94 4.26 -8.10
N ALA A 39 18.47 5.42 -7.65
CA ALA A 39 19.34 6.52 -7.23
C ALA A 39 19.67 6.46 -5.72
N LEU A 40 18.72 6.01 -4.89
CA LEU A 40 18.85 6.03 -3.43
C LEU A 40 19.43 4.74 -2.85
N ASN A 41 19.26 3.62 -3.55
CA ASN A 41 19.58 2.27 -3.08
C ASN A 41 19.03 1.97 -1.68
N ALA A 42 17.80 2.42 -1.40
CA ALA A 42 17.15 2.33 -0.09
C ALA A 42 16.47 0.97 0.17
N VAL A 43 16.21 0.21 -0.89
CA VAL A 43 15.56 -1.11 -0.84
C VAL A 43 16.48 -2.11 -1.56
N VAL A 44 17.05 -3.02 -0.78
CA VAL A 44 18.00 -4.05 -1.27
C VAL A 44 17.26 -5.20 -1.94
N THR A 45 16.14 -5.64 -1.35
CA THR A 45 15.31 -6.73 -1.85
C THR A 45 13.87 -6.25 -1.98
N LEU A 46 13.29 -6.38 -3.17
CA LEU A 46 11.90 -6.02 -3.44
C LEU A 46 11.11 -7.25 -3.89
N ASP A 47 10.17 -7.68 -3.05
CA ASP A 47 9.16 -8.70 -3.38
C ASP A 47 7.87 -8.02 -3.84
N GLU A 48 7.83 -7.62 -5.11
CA GLU A 48 6.65 -6.95 -5.66
C GLU A 48 5.43 -7.88 -5.73
N ALA A 49 5.63 -9.14 -6.10
CA ALA A 49 4.56 -10.10 -6.30
C ALA A 49 3.86 -10.41 -4.96
N GLY A 50 4.63 -10.74 -3.92
CA GLY A 50 4.08 -11.00 -2.61
C GLY A 50 3.51 -9.73 -1.96
N ALA A 51 4.05 -8.53 -2.25
CA ALA A 51 3.43 -7.29 -1.81
C ALA A 51 2.03 -7.09 -2.41
N ARG A 52 1.87 -7.33 -3.72
CA ARG A 52 0.56 -7.25 -4.39
C ARG A 52 -0.43 -8.29 -3.87
N GLU A 53 0.02 -9.53 -3.67
CA GLU A 53 -0.82 -10.60 -3.13
C GLU A 53 -1.31 -10.29 -1.71
N ARG A 54 -0.41 -9.86 -0.81
CA ARG A 54 -0.78 -9.48 0.56
C ARG A 54 -1.75 -8.31 0.58
N ALA A 55 -1.61 -7.34 -0.33
CA ALA A 55 -2.53 -6.22 -0.43
C ALA A 55 -3.94 -6.67 -0.84
N ALA A 56 -4.04 -7.57 -1.83
CA ALA A 56 -5.31 -8.16 -2.22
C ALA A 56 -5.97 -8.94 -1.06
N GLN A 57 -5.19 -9.74 -0.32
CA GLN A 57 -5.69 -10.45 0.86
C GLN A 57 -6.16 -9.49 1.97
N ALA A 58 -5.47 -8.37 2.16
CA ALA A 58 -5.86 -7.34 3.12
C ALA A 58 -7.17 -6.65 2.72
N ASP A 59 -7.41 -6.42 1.43
CA ASP A 59 -8.68 -5.89 0.93
C ASP A 59 -9.84 -6.85 1.21
N VAL A 60 -9.64 -8.15 0.99
CA VAL A 60 -10.64 -9.20 1.30
C VAL A 60 -10.88 -9.33 2.81
N SER A 61 -9.83 -9.27 3.62
CA SER A 61 -9.91 -9.44 5.08
C SER A 61 -10.44 -8.19 5.79
N GLY A 62 -10.08 -7.00 5.30
CA GLY A 62 -10.56 -5.71 5.81
C GLY A 62 -12.07 -5.53 5.64
N ALA A 63 -12.68 -6.22 4.66
CA ALA A 63 -14.13 -6.28 4.50
C ALA A 63 -14.84 -7.03 5.66
N HIS A 64 -14.13 -7.84 6.44
CA HIS A 64 -14.71 -8.69 7.49
C HIS A 64 -14.61 -8.13 8.92
N ARG A 65 -13.85 -7.04 9.16
CA ARG A 65 -13.58 -6.50 10.51
C ARG A 65 -14.42 -5.28 10.90
N GLY A 66 -15.59 -5.10 10.27
CA GLY A 66 -16.49 -3.98 10.49
C GLY A 66 -17.85 -4.35 11.11
N ALA A 67 -17.92 -5.41 11.92
CA ALA A 67 -19.11 -5.78 12.71
C ALA A 67 -18.84 -5.57 14.21
#